data_AF-A0A134BYB5-F1
#
_entry.id   AF-A0A134BYB5-F1
#
_cell.length_a   1.000
_cell.length_b   1.000
_cell.length_c   1.000
_cell.angle_alpha   90.00
_cell.angle_beta   90.00
_cell.angle_gamma   90.00
#
_symmetry.space_group_name_H-M   'P 1'
#
loop_
_entity.id
_entity.type
_entity.pdbx_description
1 polymer ?
#
loop_
_entity_poly.entity_id
_entity_poly.type
_entity_poly.pdbx_seq_one_letter_code
_entity_poly.pdbx_strand_id
1 'polypeptide(L)'
;MIYKKLHISLIFSNLLKFKPLITNPRMYNLYTKFVKILEICKQFSQNLVNEQGNITRRGPMPKFSDLEVVVLSLTAESESIDSEKMAF
;
A
#
# COMPACT_ATOMS: atom_id res chain seq x y z
N MET A 1 6.64 -29.78 -9.69
CA MET A 1 7.81 -29.22 -8.96
C MET A 1 8.42 -27.97 -9.63
N ILE A 2 8.42 -27.87 -10.96
CA ILE A 2 8.98 -26.73 -11.74
C ILE A 2 8.20 -25.42 -11.53
N TYR A 3 6.87 -25.47 -11.52
CA TYR A 3 6.00 -24.28 -11.32
C TYR A 3 6.28 -23.56 -9.99
N LYS A 4 6.54 -24.29 -8.91
CA LYS A 4 6.84 -23.71 -7.58
C LYS A 4 8.17 -22.94 -7.58
N LYS A 5 9.16 -23.43 -8.33
CA LYS A 5 10.49 -22.81 -8.46
C LYS A 5 10.46 -21.54 -9.32
N LEU A 6 9.69 -21.56 -10.41
CA LEU A 6 9.43 -20.37 -11.23
C LEU A 6 8.70 -19.28 -10.44
N HIS A 7 7.70 -19.66 -9.63
CA HIS A 7 6.94 -18.71 -8.82
C HIS A 7 7.81 -18.01 -7.76
N ILE A 8 8.72 -18.76 -7.13
CA ILE A 8 9.71 -18.19 -6.18
C ILE A 8 10.67 -17.24 -6.90
N SER A 9 11.14 -17.60 -8.10
CA SER A 9 12.01 -16.73 -8.90
C SER A 9 11.32 -15.43 -9.30
N LEU A 10 10.03 -15.48 -9.67
CA LEU A 10 9.25 -14.30 -10.03
C LEU A 10 9.04 -13.37 -8.82
N ILE A 11 8.73 -13.93 -7.65
CA ILE A 11 8.64 -13.17 -6.40
C ILE A 11 9.98 -12.49 -6.10
N PHE A 12 11.10 -13.20 -6.26
CA PHE A 12 12.44 -12.68 -5.99
C PHE A 12 12.82 -11.54 -6.94
N SER A 13 12.54 -11.68 -8.24
CA SER A 13 12.74 -10.61 -9.23
C SER A 13 11.89 -9.38 -8.94
N ASN A 14 10.65 -9.55 -8.49
CA ASN A 14 9.79 -8.45 -8.08
C ASN A 14 10.30 -7.76 -6.81
N LEU A 15 10.77 -8.52 -5.82
CA LEU A 15 11.38 -7.97 -4.60
C LEU A 15 12.64 -7.17 -4.90
N LEU A 16 13.49 -7.68 -5.81
CA LEU A 16 14.70 -7.01 -6.28
C LEU A 16 14.39 -5.70 -7.02
N LYS A 17 13.27 -5.62 -7.76
CA LYS A 17 12.80 -4.38 -8.40
C LYS A 17 12.18 -3.40 -7.41
N PHE A 18 11.58 -3.87 -6.32
CA PHE A 18 11.03 -3.00 -5.28
C PHE A 18 12.12 -2.25 -4.47
N LYS A 19 13.25 -2.91 -4.19
CA LYS A 19 14.38 -2.28 -3.47
C LYS A 19 14.87 -0.95 -4.08
N PRO A 20 15.16 -0.84 -5.38
CA PRO A 20 15.60 0.41 -6.00
C PRO A 20 14.51 1.50 -6.01
N LEU A 21 13.23 1.09 -6.12
CA LEU A 21 12.08 2.01 -6.05
C LEU A 21 11.93 2.62 -4.64
N ILE A 22 12.10 1.82 -3.59
CA ILE A 22 12.05 2.28 -2.19
C ILE A 22 13.23 3.21 -1.87
N THR A 23 14.41 2.99 -2.47
CA THR A 23 15.58 3.87 -2.28
C THR A 23 15.49 5.21 -3.01
N ASN A 24 14.47 5.44 -3.85
CA ASN A 24 14.20 6.78 -4.37
C ASN A 24 13.76 7.67 -3.19
N PRO A 25 14.44 8.79 -2.91
CA PRO A 25 14.13 9.65 -1.76
C PRO A 25 12.65 10.09 -1.71
N ARG A 26 12.01 10.29 -2.87
CA ARG A 26 10.59 10.65 -2.96
C ARG A 26 9.67 9.50 -2.53
N MET A 27 9.96 8.28 -2.98
CA MET A 27 9.18 7.08 -2.62
C MET A 27 9.40 6.65 -1.17
N TYR A 28 10.63 6.81 -0.65
CA TYR A 28 10.92 6.58 0.76
C TYR A 28 10.14 7.55 1.66
N ASN A 29 10.11 8.84 1.31
CA ASN A 29 9.34 9.84 2.04
C ASN A 29 7.83 9.55 1.99
N LEU A 30 7.32 9.15 0.82
CA LEU A 30 5.93 8.74 0.67
C LEU A 30 5.58 7.54 1.55
N TYR A 31 6.41 6.49 1.56
CA TYR A 31 6.18 5.31 2.38
C TYR A 31 6.22 5.63 3.88
N THR A 32 7.20 6.42 4.33
CA THR A 32 7.28 6.80 5.74
C THR A 32 6.09 7.65 6.18
N LYS A 33 5.59 8.55 5.33
CA LYS A 33 4.34 9.30 5.59
C LYS A 33 3.12 8.39 5.60
N PHE A 34 3.02 7.47 4.64
CA PHE A 34 1.95 6.48 4.59
C PHE A 34 1.87 5.66 5.88
N VAL A 35 2.99 5.14 6.38
CA VAL A 35 3.02 4.37 7.63
C VAL A 35 2.55 5.21 8.82
N LYS A 36 2.97 6.47 8.93
CA LYS A 36 2.51 7.38 9.99
C LYS A 36 1.02 7.67 9.92
N ILE A 37 0.49 7.96 8.73
CA ILE A 37 -0.95 8.22 8.54
C ILE A 37 -1.76 6.95 8.81
N LEU A 38 -1.27 5.78 8.39
CA LEU A 38 -1.92 4.48 8.68
C LEU A 38 -2.06 4.25 10.19
N GLU A 39 -1.01 4.54 10.95
CA GLU A 39 -1.04 4.40 12.40
C GLU A 39 -2.11 5.29 13.04
N ILE A 40 -2.21 6.54 12.58
CA ILE A 40 -3.27 7.48 13.00
C ILE A 40 -4.64 6.92 12.62
N CYS A 41 -4.85 6.53 11.36
CA CYS A 41 -6.14 6.02 10.89
C CYS A 41 -6.58 4.76 11.65
N LYS A 42 -5.66 3.88 12.04
CA LYS A 42 -5.95 2.69 12.87
C LYS A 42 -6.51 3.05 14.25
N GLN A 43 -6.09 4.17 14.85
CA GLN A 43 -6.64 4.63 16.13
C GLN A 43 -8.12 5.05 16.00
N PHE A 44 -8.50 5.63 14.86
CA PHE A 44 -9.88 6.06 14.59
C PHE A 44 -10.77 4.96 14.01
N SER A 45 -10.20 3.91 13.43
CA SER A 45 -10.95 2.89 12.69
C SER A 45 -11.40 1.68 13.53
N GLN A 46 -11.11 1.64 14.83
CA GLN A 46 -11.28 0.46 15.70
C GLN A 46 -12.67 -0.21 15.63
N ASN A 47 -13.73 0.55 15.37
CA ASN A 47 -15.10 0.02 15.27
C ASN A 47 -15.66 0.01 13.85
N LEU A 48 -14.88 0.44 12.85
CA LEU A 48 -15.32 0.60 11.46
C LEU A 48 -14.79 -0.50 10.54
N VAL A 49 -13.60 -1.02 10.84
CA VAL A 49 -12.92 -2.04 10.04
C VAL A 49 -12.52 -3.23 10.92
N ASN A 50 -12.36 -4.39 10.30
CA ASN A 50 -11.84 -5.58 10.96
C ASN A 50 -10.33 -5.47 11.24
N GLU A 51 -9.75 -6.50 11.86
CA GLU A 51 -8.32 -6.55 12.19
C GLU A 51 -7.40 -6.38 10.98
N GLN A 52 -7.86 -6.78 9.79
CA GLN A 52 -7.13 -6.63 8.53
C GLN A 52 -7.34 -5.26 7.87
N GLY A 53 -8.06 -4.33 8.51
CA GLY A 53 -8.32 -2.99 7.98
C GLY A 53 -9.40 -2.94 6.89
N ASN A 54 -10.25 -3.97 6.79
CA ASN A 54 -11.33 -4.04 5.82
C ASN A 54 -12.71 -3.81 6.44
N ILE A 55 -13.60 -3.19 5.69
CA ILE A 55 -15.01 -3.11 6.04
C ILE A 55 -15.61 -4.50 5.86
N THR A 56 -16.43 -4.92 6.82
CA THR A 56 -17.11 -6.22 6.74
C THR A 56 -18.09 -6.21 5.56
N ARG A 57 -17.80 -7.00 4.53
CA ARG A 57 -18.64 -7.14 3.34
C ARG A 57 -18.67 -8.57 2.84
N ARG A 58 -19.76 -8.94 2.18
CA ARG A 58 -19.90 -10.26 1.55
C ARG A 58 -19.14 -10.27 0.22
N GLY A 59 -18.22 -11.19 0.05
CA GLY A 59 -17.47 -11.35 -1.21
C GLY A 59 -15.98 -11.62 -1.01
N PRO A 60 -15.20 -11.63 -2.11
CA PRO A 60 -13.76 -11.84 -2.05
C PRO A 60 -13.06 -10.65 -1.37
N MET A 61 -12.13 -10.96 -0.47
CA MET A 61 -11.36 -9.95 0.26
C MET A 61 -10.30 -9.33 -0.67
N PRO A 62 -10.18 -8.00 -0.74
CA PRO A 62 -9.19 -7.35 -1.59
C PRO A 62 -7.77 -7.60 -1.07
N LYS A 63 -6.77 -7.50 -1.95
CA LYS A 63 -5.35 -7.65 -1.58
C LYS A 63 -4.79 -6.44 -0.82
N PHE A 64 -5.37 -5.27 -1.06
CA PHE A 64 -5.06 -4.02 -0.36
C PHE A 64 -6.28 -3.69 0.48
N SER A 65 -6.07 -3.36 1.75
CA SER A 65 -7.20 -3.19 2.66
C SER A 65 -7.95 -1.89 2.40
N ASP A 66 -9.23 -1.86 2.75
CA ASP A 66 -10.05 -0.66 2.58
C ASP A 66 -9.45 0.54 3.34
N LEU A 67 -8.89 0.32 4.54
CA LEU A 67 -8.17 1.33 5.31
C LEU A 67 -6.89 1.80 4.61
N GLU A 68 -6.09 0.88 4.05
CA GLU A 68 -4.89 1.24 3.31
C GLU A 68 -5.22 2.05 2.05
N VAL A 69 -6.34 1.78 1.37
CA VAL A 69 -6.82 2.60 0.23
C VAL A 69 -7.05 4.03 0.67
N VAL A 70 -7.80 4.23 1.76
CA VAL A 70 -8.09 5.58 2.30
C VAL A 70 -6.80 6.29 2.70
N VAL A 71 -5.90 5.59 3.40
CA VAL A 71 -4.61 6.14 3.82
C VAL A 71 -3.74 6.52 2.62
N LEU A 72 -3.77 5.72 1.55
CA LEU A 72 -3.02 6.02 0.33
C LEU A 72 -3.49 7.33 -0.30
N SER A 73 -4.81 7.55 -0.37
CA SER A 73 -5.40 8.80 -0.85
C SER A 73 -4.99 9.99 0.04
N LEU A 74 -5.12 9.87 1.37
CA LEU A 74 -4.72 10.91 2.31
C LEU A 74 -3.22 11.25 2.19
N THR A 75 -2.39 10.23 2.00
CA THR A 75 -0.95 10.43 1.82
C THR A 75 -0.66 11.12 0.50
N ALA A 76 -1.35 10.74 -0.58
CA ALA A 76 -1.20 11.37 -1.90
C ALA A 76 -1.62 12.85 -1.85
N GLU A 77 -2.76 13.18 -1.23
CA GLU A 77 -3.20 14.55 -1.00
C GLU A 77 -2.15 15.36 -0.21
N SER A 78 -1.60 14.77 0.86
CA SER A 78 -0.57 15.43 1.70
C SER A 78 0.75 15.70 0.96
N GLU A 79 1.08 14.87 -0.04
CA GLU A 79 2.25 15.05 -0.91
C GLU A 79 1.92 15.83 -2.18
N SER A 80 0.68 16.32 -2.29
CA SER A 80 0.15 16.97 -3.48
C SER A 80 0.44 16.16 -4.75
N ILE A 81 0.28 14.84 -4.64
CA ILE A 81 0.32 13.88 -5.74
C ILE A 81 -1.08 13.84 -6.29
N ASP A 82 -1.30 14.56 -7.37
CA ASP A 82 -2.54 14.53 -8.12
C ASP A 82 -2.30 13.84 -9.47
N SER A 83 -3.36 13.20 -9.96
CA SER A 83 -3.47 12.65 -11.31
C SER A 83 -3.06 13.67 -12.38
N GLU A 84 -3.39 14.95 -12.21
CA GLU A 84 -3.00 16.02 -13.14
C GLU A 84 -1.50 16.35 -13.11
N LYS A 85 -0.85 16.17 -11.96
CA LYS A 85 0.57 16.51 -11.76
C LYS A 85 1.52 15.41 -12.23
N MET A 86 1.03 14.17 -12.35
CA MET A 86 1.80 13.00 -12.77
C MET A 86 1.46 12.54 -14.19
N ALA A 87 0.50 13.18 -14.86
CA ALA A 87 0.23 13.01 -16.29
C ALA A 87 1.27 13.80 -17.12
N PHE A 88 2.50 13.30 -17.19
CA PHE A 88 3.49 13.68 -18.20
C PHE A 88 3.47 12.68 -19.36
#